data_AF-A0A9W9PKP9-F1
#
_entry.id   AF-A0A9W9PKP9-F1
#
_cell.length_a   1.000
_cell.length_b   1.000
_cell.length_c   1.000
_cell.angle_alpha   90.00
_cell.angle_beta   90.00
_cell.angle_gamma   90.00
#
_symmetry.space_group_name_H-M   'P 1'
#
loop_
_entity.id
_entity.type
_entity.pdbx_description
1 polymer ?
#
loop_
_entity_poly.entity_id
_entity_poly.type
_entity_poly.pdbx_seq_one_letter_code
_entity_poly.pdbx_strand_id
1 'polypeptide(L)'
;MPLIQLKPHLFTSLPQHPSFADNDTRTKIQDVTRDALHEALEFLHSVPSAFTADPKLRASSPSAAKVKLSRRWRKQSELEPNANDKAKPEFWVCRQSEHLDSNTDGTASWDEFQQGLRVNHAEHEMEYTPSVTGVERLLEWPRGEIADLEINGIKFHDVDAEGRYLDKTSSHPYISNLQ
;
A
#
# COMPACT_ATOMS: atom_id res chain seq x y z
N MET A 1 -17.18 2.88 -1.21
CA MET A 1 -16.44 2.11 -0.19
C MET A 1 -14.97 2.41 -0.40
N PRO A 2 -14.28 2.99 0.60
CA PRO A 2 -12.85 3.31 0.50
C PRO A 2 -12.04 2.01 0.38
N LEU A 3 -11.24 1.89 -0.66
CA LEU A 3 -10.37 0.75 -0.91
C LEU A 3 -9.12 0.79 -0.01
N ILE A 4 -8.58 1.98 0.27
CA ILE A 4 -7.38 2.17 1.10
C ILE A 4 -7.80 2.43 2.53
N GLN A 5 -7.94 1.36 3.32
CA GLN A 5 -8.30 1.39 4.74
C GLN A 5 -7.59 0.29 5.53
N LEU A 6 -7.43 0.49 6.85
CA LEU A 6 -6.87 -0.53 7.75
C LEU A 6 -7.91 -1.59 8.10
N LYS A 7 -9.19 -1.23 8.07
CA LYS A 7 -10.28 -2.20 8.23
C LYS A 7 -10.27 -3.19 7.06
N PRO A 8 -10.18 -4.51 7.31
CA PRO A 8 -10.24 -5.50 6.24
C PRO A 8 -11.55 -5.42 5.46
N HIS A 9 -11.42 -5.59 4.15
CA HIS A 9 -12.57 -5.76 3.26
C HIS A 9 -13.14 -7.17 3.36
N LEU A 10 -14.42 -7.31 3.00
CA LEU A 10 -15.04 -8.63 2.88
C LEU A 10 -14.50 -9.35 1.64
N PHE A 11 -14.38 -10.67 1.69
CA PHE A 11 -13.98 -11.47 0.52
C PHE A 11 -14.87 -11.23 -0.71
N THR A 12 -16.14 -10.90 -0.50
CA THR A 12 -17.10 -10.55 -1.57
C THR A 12 -16.80 -9.23 -2.27
N SER A 13 -15.90 -8.39 -1.75
CA SER A 13 -15.48 -7.16 -2.41
C SER A 13 -14.32 -7.36 -3.39
N LEU A 14 -13.77 -8.57 -3.49
CA LEU A 14 -12.77 -8.85 -4.51
C LEU A 14 -13.36 -8.58 -5.90
N PRO A 15 -12.55 -8.23 -6.90
CA PRO A 15 -13.00 -8.08 -8.27
C PRO A 15 -13.48 -9.40 -8.88
N GLN A 16 -14.20 -9.34 -9.99
CA GLN A 16 -14.53 -10.52 -10.80
C GLN A 16 -13.26 -11.26 -11.21
N HIS A 17 -13.24 -12.58 -11.08
CA HIS A 17 -12.11 -13.42 -11.46
C HIS A 17 -12.62 -14.80 -11.93
N PRO A 18 -11.99 -15.44 -12.94
CA PRO A 18 -12.43 -16.75 -13.45
C PRO A 18 -12.45 -17.88 -12.42
N SER A 19 -11.70 -17.76 -11.33
CA SER A 19 -11.73 -18.72 -10.21
C SER A 19 -12.98 -18.59 -9.32
N PHE A 20 -13.81 -17.58 -9.55
CA PHE A 20 -15.09 -17.39 -8.87
C PHE A 20 -16.24 -17.85 -9.78
N ALA A 21 -17.35 -18.28 -9.19
CA ALA A 21 -18.50 -18.77 -9.95
C ALA A 21 -19.12 -17.67 -10.84
N ASP A 22 -19.59 -18.03 -12.04
CA ASP A 22 -20.03 -17.10 -13.11
C ASP A 22 -21.23 -16.19 -12.78
N ASN A 23 -21.98 -16.43 -11.69
CA ASN A 23 -23.19 -15.68 -11.34
C ASN A 23 -22.92 -14.44 -10.48
N ASP A 24 -21.76 -13.84 -10.66
CA ASP A 24 -21.18 -13.00 -9.64
C ASP A 24 -21.26 -11.51 -9.96
N THR A 25 -21.97 -10.79 -9.09
CA THR A 25 -22.18 -9.34 -9.17
C THR A 25 -20.96 -8.53 -8.71
N ARG A 26 -19.77 -9.14 -8.63
CA ARG A 26 -18.52 -8.45 -8.28
C ARG A 26 -18.20 -7.35 -9.29
N THR A 27 -17.46 -6.35 -8.85
CA THR A 27 -16.99 -5.25 -9.70
C THR A 27 -15.89 -5.75 -10.64
N LYS A 28 -15.83 -5.18 -11.85
CA LYS A 28 -14.76 -5.48 -12.79
C LYS A 28 -13.41 -4.98 -12.27
N ILE A 29 -12.33 -5.70 -12.58
CA ILE A 29 -10.97 -5.33 -12.12
C ILE A 29 -10.57 -3.93 -12.57
N GLN A 30 -10.93 -3.52 -13.80
CA GLN A 30 -10.58 -2.20 -14.32
C GLN A 30 -11.14 -1.07 -13.46
N ASP A 31 -12.37 -1.23 -12.97
CA ASP A 31 -13.04 -0.23 -12.16
C ASP A 31 -12.45 -0.19 -10.76
N VAL A 32 -12.21 -1.36 -10.14
CA VAL A 32 -11.55 -1.43 -8.82
C VAL A 32 -10.14 -0.84 -8.87
N THR A 33 -9.37 -1.14 -9.91
CA THR A 33 -8.00 -0.61 -10.04
C THR A 33 -8.00 0.91 -10.28
N ARG A 34 -8.93 1.42 -11.09
CA ARG A 34 -9.10 2.87 -11.28
C ARG A 34 -9.42 3.55 -9.96
N ASP A 35 -10.40 3.03 -9.21
CA ASP A 35 -10.82 3.61 -7.95
C ASP A 35 -9.68 3.54 -6.91
N ALA A 36 -8.95 2.42 -6.84
CA ALA A 36 -7.82 2.25 -5.93
C ALA A 36 -6.69 3.25 -6.22
N LEU A 37 -6.33 3.42 -7.49
CA LEU A 37 -5.28 4.36 -7.89
C LEU A 37 -5.73 5.82 -7.69
N HIS A 38 -7.00 6.14 -7.97
CA HIS A 38 -7.55 7.46 -7.67
C HIS A 38 -7.48 7.78 -6.18
N GLU A 39 -7.96 6.87 -5.33
CA GLU A 39 -7.90 7.01 -3.89
C GLU A 39 -6.45 7.10 -3.38
N ALA A 40 -5.53 6.31 -3.96
CA ALA A 40 -4.11 6.36 -3.61
C ALA A 40 -3.51 7.73 -3.89
N LEU A 41 -3.78 8.29 -5.07
CA LEU A 41 -3.30 9.62 -5.46
C LEU A 41 -3.88 10.71 -4.56
N GLU A 42 -5.18 10.69 -4.29
CA GLU A 42 -5.81 11.64 -3.36
C GLU A 42 -5.21 11.53 -1.95
N PHE A 43 -5.02 10.31 -1.47
CA PHE A 43 -4.40 10.05 -0.17
C PHE A 43 -2.97 10.62 -0.11
N LEU A 44 -2.14 10.32 -1.10
CA LEU A 44 -0.76 10.82 -1.20
C LEU A 44 -0.70 12.35 -1.27
N HIS A 45 -1.55 12.97 -2.10
CA HIS A 45 -1.64 14.43 -2.21
C HIS A 45 -2.13 15.10 -0.92
N SER A 46 -2.89 14.40 -0.09
CA SER A 46 -3.34 14.91 1.21
C SER A 46 -2.25 14.90 2.28
N VAL A 47 -1.16 14.12 2.11
CA VAL A 47 -0.14 13.94 3.15
C VAL A 47 0.45 15.27 3.63
N PRO A 48 0.89 16.20 2.77
CA PRO A 48 1.52 17.45 3.21
C PRO A 48 0.61 18.36 4.04
N SER A 49 -0.70 18.33 3.79
CA SER A 49 -1.67 19.25 4.42
C SER A 49 -2.43 18.61 5.59
N ALA A 50 -2.69 17.31 5.52
CA ALA A 50 -3.55 16.64 6.49
C ALA A 50 -2.78 15.83 7.55
N PHE A 51 -1.50 15.53 7.33
CA PHE A 51 -0.67 14.81 8.30
C PHE A 51 0.15 15.79 9.14
N THR A 52 0.28 15.49 10.43
CA THR A 52 1.21 16.20 11.30
C THR A 52 2.61 15.63 11.10
N ALA A 53 3.51 16.44 10.55
CA ALA A 53 4.92 16.08 10.39
C ALA A 53 5.66 16.06 11.74
N ASP A 54 6.53 15.07 11.94
CA ASP A 54 7.54 15.10 13.01
C ASP A 54 8.53 16.23 12.67
N PRO A 55 8.83 17.14 13.61
CA PRO A 55 9.81 18.21 13.39
C PRO A 55 11.23 17.69 13.13
N LYS A 56 11.54 16.44 13.51
CA LYS A 56 12.88 15.87 13.37
C LYS A 56 12.93 14.80 12.28
N LEU A 57 13.96 14.90 11.45
CA LEU A 57 14.34 13.82 10.54
C LEU A 57 15.04 12.68 11.32
N ARG A 58 14.80 11.44 10.90
CA ARG A 58 15.37 10.24 11.51
C ARG A 58 16.46 9.65 10.63
N ALA A 59 17.50 9.10 11.25
CA ALA A 59 18.48 8.26 10.54
C ALA A 59 17.85 6.88 10.25
N SER A 60 18.31 6.23 9.18
CA SER A 60 17.80 4.92 8.76
C SER A 60 18.92 4.06 8.19
N SER A 61 19.97 3.84 8.98
CA SER A 61 21.10 2.99 8.58
C SER A 61 20.63 1.62 8.07
N PRO A 62 21.24 1.08 6.99
CA PRO A 62 22.45 1.55 6.33
C PRO A 62 22.25 2.74 5.35
N SER A 63 21.02 3.18 5.11
CA SER A 63 20.77 4.31 4.19
C SER A 63 21.32 5.64 4.72
N ALA A 64 21.91 6.42 3.82
CA ALA A 64 22.33 7.79 4.06
C ALA A 64 21.14 8.76 4.06
N ALA A 65 20.04 8.40 3.38
CA ALA A 65 18.84 9.22 3.29
C ALA A 65 18.19 9.40 4.66
N LYS A 66 17.79 10.64 4.95
CA LYS A 66 17.04 10.95 6.16
C LYS A 66 15.55 10.70 5.93
N VAL A 67 14.90 10.27 7.00
CA VAL A 67 13.48 9.91 6.96
C VAL A 67 12.65 11.00 7.62
N LYS A 68 11.69 11.54 6.88
CA LYS A 68 10.61 12.39 7.39
C LYS A 68 9.43 11.50 7.77
N LEU A 69 8.96 11.66 9.00
CA LEU A 69 7.76 10.99 9.50
C LEU A 69 6.61 11.97 9.54
N SER A 70 5.43 11.55 9.10
CA SER A 70 4.19 12.28 9.34
C SER A 70 3.10 11.31 9.76
N ARG A 71 2.12 11.78 10.53
CA ARG A 71 1.06 10.93 11.09
C ARG A 71 -0.30 11.61 11.09
N ARG A 72 -1.35 10.82 11.00
CA ARG A 72 -2.73 11.29 11.04
C ARG A 72 -3.65 10.22 11.64
N TRP A 73 -4.68 10.67 12.35
CA TRP A 73 -5.86 9.86 12.63
C TRP A 73 -6.94 10.15 11.59
N ARG A 74 -7.48 9.13 10.93
CA ARG A 74 -8.53 9.24 9.92
C ARG A 74 -9.81 8.63 10.46
N LYS A 75 -10.91 9.39 10.50
CA LYS A 75 -12.22 8.86 10.92
C LYS A 75 -12.95 8.21 9.74
N GLN A 76 -13.81 7.24 10.02
CA GLN A 76 -14.62 6.60 8.98
C GLN A 76 -15.57 7.58 8.29
N SER A 77 -16.10 8.56 9.02
CA SER A 77 -16.95 9.63 8.48
C SER A 77 -16.25 10.53 7.46
N GLU A 78 -14.91 10.58 7.46
CA GLU A 78 -14.13 11.28 6.44
C GLU A 78 -14.03 10.47 5.14
N LEU A 79 -14.19 9.15 5.21
CA LEU A 79 -14.14 8.25 4.06
C LEU A 79 -15.51 8.00 3.45
N GLU A 80 -16.54 7.96 4.29
CA GLU A 80 -17.91 7.68 3.90
C GLU A 80 -18.82 8.64 4.69
N PRO A 81 -19.42 9.65 4.04
CA PRO A 81 -20.19 10.70 4.70
C PRO A 81 -21.36 10.20 5.57
N ASN A 82 -21.86 9.00 5.28
CA ASN A 82 -22.97 8.36 5.99
C ASN A 82 -22.52 7.23 6.93
N ALA A 83 -21.20 7.06 7.15
CA ALA A 83 -20.71 6.03 8.03
C ALA A 83 -21.03 6.33 9.50
N ASN A 84 -21.32 5.26 10.23
CA ASN A 84 -21.59 5.34 11.65
C ASN A 84 -20.28 5.66 12.41
N ASP A 85 -20.23 6.80 13.09
CA ASP A 85 -19.06 7.30 13.87
C ASP A 85 -18.62 6.39 15.04
N LYS A 86 -19.28 5.24 15.23
CA LYS A 86 -18.87 4.20 16.18
C LYS A 86 -17.61 3.44 15.75
N ALA A 87 -17.21 3.54 14.48
CA ALA A 87 -15.97 2.93 14.01
C ALA A 87 -14.76 3.60 14.66
N LYS A 88 -13.79 2.80 15.12
CA LYS A 88 -12.54 3.34 15.67
C LYS A 88 -11.78 4.08 14.55
N PRO A 89 -11.18 5.25 14.84
CA PRO A 89 -10.37 5.95 13.87
C PRO A 89 -9.13 5.13 13.53
N GLU A 90 -8.64 5.28 12.32
CA GLU A 90 -7.44 4.61 11.82
C GLU A 90 -6.22 5.49 12.04
N PHE A 91 -5.14 4.90 12.53
CA PHE A 91 -3.87 5.60 12.70
C PHE A 91 -2.94 5.31 11.52
N TRP A 92 -2.63 6.36 10.76
CA TRP A 92 -1.77 6.28 9.59
C TRP A 92 -0.44 6.99 9.87
N VAL A 93 0.64 6.38 9.40
CA VAL A 93 1.99 6.95 9.43
C VAL A 93 2.53 6.93 8.01
N CYS A 94 3.06 8.06 7.55
CA CYS A 94 3.79 8.17 6.31
C CYS A 94 5.29 8.31 6.63
N ARG A 95 6.10 7.47 5.98
CA ARG A 95 7.56 7.54 5.95
C ARG A 95 7.97 8.06 4.57
N GLN A 96 8.73 9.14 4.53
CA GLN A 96 9.29 9.68 3.29
C GLN A 96 10.81 9.78 3.40
N SER A 97 11.51 9.32 2.38
CA SER A 97 12.97 9.45 2.22
C SER A 97 13.30 9.65 0.75
N GLU A 98 14.26 10.52 0.46
CA GLU A 98 14.75 10.79 -0.90
C GLU A 98 16.17 10.26 -1.02
N HIS A 99 16.41 9.43 -2.04
CA HIS A 99 17.69 8.78 -2.29
C HIS A 99 18.29 9.30 -3.59
N LEU A 100 19.62 9.42 -3.61
CA LEU A 100 20.34 9.64 -4.87
C LEU A 100 20.30 8.33 -5.67
N ASP A 101 19.95 8.43 -6.96
CA ASP A 101 20.01 7.31 -7.91
C ASP A 101 21.47 6.92 -8.17
N SER A 102 21.98 5.99 -7.36
CA SER A 102 23.37 5.54 -7.36
C SER A 102 23.48 4.18 -6.65
N ASN A 103 24.39 3.33 -7.10
CA ASN A 103 24.68 2.01 -6.54
C ASN A 103 25.80 2.02 -5.48
N THR A 104 25.96 3.14 -4.77
CA THR A 104 26.98 3.32 -3.72
C THR A 104 26.41 3.03 -2.33
N ASP A 105 27.27 2.72 -1.37
CA ASP A 105 26.86 2.45 0.01
C ASP A 105 25.97 3.57 0.57
N GLY A 106 24.79 3.19 1.06
CA GLY A 106 23.81 4.10 1.64
C GLY A 106 22.89 4.82 0.64
N THR A 107 23.05 4.59 -0.67
CA THR A 107 22.11 5.03 -1.71
C THR A 107 21.39 3.83 -2.34
N ALA A 108 20.50 4.09 -3.30
CA ALA A 108 19.86 3.05 -4.09
C ALA A 108 19.66 3.55 -5.52
N SER A 109 20.07 2.75 -6.48
CA SER A 109 19.76 2.97 -7.89
C SER A 109 18.29 2.70 -8.15
N TRP A 110 17.78 3.25 -9.26
CA TRP A 110 16.40 2.99 -9.68
C TRP A 110 16.11 1.49 -9.89
N ASP A 111 17.09 0.74 -10.41
CA ASP A 111 16.97 -0.71 -10.60
C ASP A 111 16.87 -1.45 -9.25
N GLU A 112 17.71 -1.10 -8.28
CA GLU A 112 17.61 -1.64 -6.91
C GLU A 112 16.26 -1.30 -6.26
N PHE A 113 15.75 -0.09 -6.47
CA PHE A 113 14.42 0.30 -6.00
C PHE A 113 13.31 -0.55 -6.63
N GLN A 114 13.34 -0.74 -7.95
CA GLN A 114 12.35 -1.57 -8.64
C GLN A 114 12.43 -3.03 -8.19
N GLN A 115 13.63 -3.58 -8.06
CA GLN A 115 13.82 -4.95 -7.61
C GLN A 115 13.38 -5.14 -6.16
N GLY A 116 13.70 -4.22 -5.25
CA GLY A 116 13.37 -4.36 -3.84
C GLY A 116 11.89 -4.07 -3.49
N LEU A 117 11.23 -3.14 -4.19
CA LEU A 117 9.90 -2.68 -3.82
C LEU A 117 8.79 -2.98 -4.83
N ARG A 118 9.09 -3.15 -6.12
CA ARG A 118 8.06 -3.45 -7.13
C ARG A 118 8.05 -4.94 -7.48
N VAL A 119 9.20 -5.49 -7.83
CA VAL A 119 9.33 -6.88 -8.25
C VAL A 119 9.36 -7.76 -7.01
N ASN A 120 8.57 -8.85 -7.01
CA ASN A 120 8.49 -9.79 -5.87
C ASN A 120 8.29 -9.08 -4.52
N HIS A 121 7.48 -8.01 -4.51
CA HIS A 121 7.30 -7.15 -3.34
C HIS A 121 6.90 -7.96 -2.09
N ALA A 122 5.99 -8.93 -2.27
CA ALA A 122 5.49 -9.71 -1.15
C ALA A 122 6.55 -10.68 -0.59
N GLU A 123 7.40 -11.24 -1.43
CA GLU A 123 8.54 -12.06 -1.00
C GLU A 123 9.55 -11.21 -0.22
N HIS A 124 9.88 -10.01 -0.70
CA HIS A 124 10.73 -9.06 0.04
C HIS A 124 10.09 -8.57 1.35
N GLU A 125 8.75 -8.49 1.42
CA GLU A 125 8.03 -8.15 2.66
C GLU A 125 8.32 -9.17 3.78
N MET A 126 8.58 -10.45 3.47
CA MET A 126 9.02 -11.43 4.49
C MET A 126 10.39 -11.10 5.07
N GLU A 127 11.27 -10.47 4.30
CA GLU A 127 12.60 -10.04 4.75
C GLU A 127 12.50 -8.79 5.63
N TYR A 128 11.55 -7.89 5.32
CA TYR A 128 11.40 -6.60 5.98
C TYR A 128 10.48 -6.62 7.20
N THR A 129 9.50 -7.54 7.22
CA THR A 129 8.49 -7.64 8.26
C THR A 129 8.57 -9.02 8.92
N PRO A 130 9.33 -9.17 10.02
CA PRO A 130 9.59 -10.46 10.67
C PRO A 130 8.34 -11.24 11.13
N SER A 131 7.19 -10.57 11.24
CA SER A 131 5.93 -11.22 11.60
C SER A 131 5.25 -11.93 10.44
N VAL A 132 5.67 -11.67 9.19
CA VAL A 132 5.18 -12.37 7.99
C VAL A 132 5.96 -13.66 7.83
N THR A 133 5.30 -14.80 7.95
CA THR A 133 5.92 -16.13 7.88
C THR A 133 5.63 -16.89 6.60
N GLY A 134 4.70 -16.41 5.79
CA GLY A 134 4.37 -17.00 4.51
C GLY A 134 3.63 -16.03 3.62
N VAL A 135 3.87 -16.16 2.32
CA VAL A 135 3.22 -15.39 1.26
C VAL A 135 2.77 -16.39 0.21
N GLU A 136 1.48 -16.37 -0.11
CA GLU A 136 0.92 -17.21 -1.17
C GLU A 136 0.07 -16.34 -2.11
N ARG A 137 0.33 -16.43 -3.41
CA ARG A 137 -0.48 -15.74 -4.41
C ARG A 137 -1.72 -16.59 -4.71
N LEU A 138 -2.90 -16.05 -4.41
CA LEU A 138 -4.19 -16.73 -4.57
C LEU A 138 -4.87 -16.39 -5.91
N LEU A 139 -4.74 -15.14 -6.36
CA LEU A 139 -5.43 -14.60 -7.54
C LEU A 139 -4.50 -13.69 -8.32
N GLU A 140 -4.67 -13.65 -9.64
CA GLU A 140 -3.86 -12.81 -10.53
C GLU A 140 -4.76 -12.29 -11.66
N TRP A 141 -4.78 -10.97 -11.83
CA TRP A 141 -5.38 -10.30 -12.97
C TRP A 141 -4.26 -9.81 -13.89
N PRO A 142 -4.06 -10.44 -15.06
CA PRO A 142 -2.97 -10.08 -15.95
C PRO A 142 -3.16 -8.68 -16.53
N ARG A 143 -2.04 -8.01 -16.85
CA ARG A 143 -2.02 -6.61 -17.34
C ARG A 143 -2.97 -6.33 -18.50
N GLY A 144 -3.14 -7.30 -19.39
CA GLY A 144 -4.04 -7.20 -20.55
C GLY A 144 -5.50 -7.01 -20.18
N GLU A 145 -5.91 -7.36 -18.95
CA GLU A 145 -7.27 -7.14 -18.46
C GLU A 145 -7.46 -5.74 -17.89
N ILE A 146 -6.45 -5.10 -17.30
CA ILE A 146 -6.58 -3.80 -16.62
C ILE A 146 -6.50 -2.62 -17.60
N ALA A 147 -5.73 -2.79 -18.69
CA ALA A 147 -5.40 -1.75 -19.68
C ALA A 147 -4.70 -0.52 -19.08
N ASP A 148 -4.23 0.38 -19.96
CA ASP A 148 -3.67 1.66 -19.54
C ASP A 148 -4.75 2.54 -18.91
N LEU A 149 -4.39 3.22 -17.81
CA LEU A 149 -5.31 4.08 -17.05
C LEU A 149 -4.78 5.51 -17.02
N GLU A 150 -5.67 6.49 -17.11
CA GLU A 150 -5.35 7.89 -16.86
C GLU A 150 -6.20 8.40 -15.70
N ILE A 151 -5.54 8.90 -14.65
CA ILE A 151 -6.18 9.31 -13.40
C ILE A 151 -5.55 10.63 -12.99
N ASN A 152 -6.37 11.68 -12.86
CA ASN A 152 -5.91 13.04 -12.51
C ASN A 152 -4.75 13.54 -13.39
N GLY A 153 -4.74 13.18 -14.68
CA GLY A 153 -3.71 13.54 -15.65
C GLY A 153 -2.42 12.72 -15.58
N ILE A 154 -2.35 11.73 -14.69
CA ILE A 154 -1.24 10.78 -14.58
C ILE A 154 -1.60 9.52 -15.35
N LYS A 155 -0.70 9.09 -16.25
CA LYS A 155 -0.85 7.86 -17.02
C LYS A 155 -0.14 6.71 -16.33
N PHE A 156 -0.88 5.63 -16.15
CA PHE A 156 -0.41 4.37 -15.60
C PHE A 156 -0.36 3.35 -16.72
N HIS A 157 0.82 2.79 -16.92
CA HIS A 157 1.10 1.71 -17.86
C HIS A 157 1.51 0.46 -17.08
N ASP A 158 1.38 -0.70 -17.71
CA ASP A 158 1.81 -1.98 -17.12
C ASP A 158 1.25 -2.21 -15.71
N VAL A 159 -0.05 -1.94 -15.55
CA VAL A 159 -0.77 -2.16 -14.29
C VAL A 159 -1.19 -3.62 -14.20
N ASP A 160 -0.72 -4.30 -13.16
CA ASP A 160 -1.17 -5.62 -12.75
C ASP A 160 -1.90 -5.54 -11.40
N ALA A 161 -2.66 -6.58 -11.08
CA ALA A 161 -3.27 -6.73 -9.77
C ALA A 161 -3.22 -8.20 -9.34
N GLU A 162 -2.97 -8.43 -8.06
CA GLU A 162 -2.89 -9.76 -7.47
C GLU A 162 -3.55 -9.79 -6.10
N GLY A 163 -4.15 -10.93 -5.77
CA GLY A 163 -4.64 -11.23 -4.44
C GLY A 163 -3.67 -12.17 -3.75
N ARG A 164 -3.13 -11.77 -2.60
CA ARG A 164 -2.20 -12.60 -1.81
C ARG A 164 -2.74 -12.91 -0.43
N TYR A 165 -2.43 -14.12 0.04
CA TYR A 165 -2.56 -14.53 1.42
C TYR A 165 -1.23 -14.30 2.13
N LEU A 166 -1.29 -13.70 3.32
CA LEU A 166 -0.15 -13.48 4.20
C LEU A 166 -0.38 -14.25 5.48
N ASP A 167 0.50 -15.20 5.77
CA ASP A 167 0.55 -15.84 7.09
C ASP A 167 1.35 -14.94 8.04
N LYS A 168 0.79 -14.73 9.23
CA LYS A 168 1.40 -13.91 10.27
C LYS A 168 1.38 -14.65 11.59
N THR A 169 2.55 -14.80 12.21
CA THR A 169 2.62 -15.33 13.58
C THR A 169 1.95 -14.37 14.56
N SER A 170 1.15 -14.90 15.49
CA SER A 170 0.49 -14.10 16.53
C SER A 170 1.44 -13.59 17.62
N SER A 171 2.72 -13.93 17.57
CA SER A 171 3.71 -13.40 18.50
C SER A 171 4.03 -11.95 18.14
N HIS A 172 3.50 -11.01 18.91
CA HIS A 172 4.20 -9.77 19.20
C HIS A 172 5.49 -10.10 19.96
N PRO A 173 6.68 -9.83 19.39
CA PRO A 173 7.69 -9.15 20.16
C PRO A 173 7.54 -7.67 19.82
N TYR A 174 7.32 -6.86 20.85
CA TYR A 174 7.73 -5.46 20.82
C TYR A 174 9.17 -5.43 20.28
N ILE A 175 9.37 -4.98 19.04
CA ILE A 175 10.68 -4.46 18.65
C ILE A 175 10.70 -3.03 19.17
N SER A 176 10.92 -2.92 20.47
CA SER A 176 11.62 -1.78 21.04
C SER A 176 13.00 -1.76 20.37
N ASN A 177 13.17 -0.90 19.37
CA ASN A 177 14.46 -0.32 18.98
C ASN A 177 14.22 0.86 18.03
N LEU A 178 13.65 1.92 18.60
CA LEU A 178 14.03 3.28 18.21
C LEU A 178 15.00 3.75 19.30
N GLN A 179 16.29 3.53 19.07
CA GLN A 179 17.36 4.34 19.64
C GLN A 179 17.91 5.23 18.54
#